data_AF-A0A416ELI2-F1
#
_entry.id   AF-A0A416ELI2-F1
#
_cell.length_a   1.000
_cell.length_b   1.000
_cell.length_c   1.000
_cell.angle_alpha   90.00
_cell.angle_beta   90.00
_cell.angle_gamma   90.00
#
_symmetry.space_group_name_H-M   'P 1'
#
loop_
_entity.id
_entity.type
_entity.pdbx_description
1 polymer ?
#
loop_
_entity_poly.entity_id
_entity_poly.type
_entity_poly.pdbx_seq_one_letter_code
_entity_poly.pdbx_strand_id
1 'polypeptide(L)'
;MPKWLKKYELLRRVEFTLYALFGVENILFFFFLLDFNNYKTDNSIIVYFISMVIGIILFYTGIKKIFRFKAEIENIKISSILYLQCDPERFIKQVEPAVTYIGNGRLTWYSQTASELSLKTSLATAYMLNGDCEKAIALFKDVYLHSEYNKNSNGMLYYLHNLIIAYITNNDVKNVKKYLFDYEQALKDTNSSKNDSQFFIDSLTEMKYRLNLICGNTADAAEYYEGLLNSEPNMLITYRTTIYWLLANIYRIEGREEQEIDCLKKAAELGYNLFTAQKARQILKDKGITVKNMPIAPVELPKVKYIKPLLCIATACLPCIWFIITQF
;
A
#
# COMPACT_ATOMS: atom_id res chain seq x y z
N MET A 1 1.00 17.95 11.03
CA MET A 1 0.99 17.53 9.60
C MET A 1 2.41 17.30 9.11
N PRO A 2 2.77 16.06 8.73
CA PRO A 2 4.12 15.68 8.29
C PRO A 2 4.61 16.41 7.02
N LYS A 3 5.93 16.58 6.87
CA LYS A 3 6.55 17.27 5.70
C LYS A 3 6.18 16.61 4.37
N TRP A 4 6.20 15.28 4.32
CA TRP A 4 5.85 14.51 3.11
C TRP A 4 4.39 14.74 2.71
N LEU A 5 3.46 14.79 3.67
CA LEU A 5 2.05 15.04 3.42
C LEU A 5 1.82 16.47 2.90
N LYS A 6 2.57 17.46 3.43
CA LYS A 6 2.52 18.85 2.93
C LYS A 6 2.95 18.92 1.47
N LYS A 7 4.04 18.23 1.14
CA LYS A 7 4.54 18.15 -0.24
C LYS A 7 3.53 17.48 -1.17
N TYR A 8 2.91 16.38 -0.71
CA TYR A 8 1.87 15.69 -1.46
C TYR A 8 0.66 16.60 -1.75
N GLU A 9 0.14 17.29 -0.73
CA GLU A 9 -0.97 18.24 -0.91
C GLU A 9 -0.63 19.39 -1.85
N LEU A 10 0.60 19.92 -1.77
CA LEU A 10 1.07 20.95 -2.68
C LEU A 10 1.07 20.43 -4.12
N LEU A 11 1.62 19.23 -4.34
CA LEU A 11 1.64 18.59 -5.66
C LEU A 11 0.23 18.43 -6.23
N ARG A 12 -0.73 17.97 -5.43
CA ARG A 12 -2.13 17.83 -5.87
C ARG A 12 -2.80 19.16 -6.18
N ARG A 13 -2.53 20.21 -5.38
CA ARG A 13 -3.05 21.55 -5.66
C ARG A 13 -2.51 22.09 -6.98
N VAL A 14 -1.21 21.96 -7.21
CA VAL A 14 -0.58 22.38 -8.47
C VAL A 14 -1.14 21.57 -9.66
N GLU A 15 -1.31 20.24 -9.52
CA GLU A 15 -1.95 19.39 -10.53
C GLU A 15 -3.32 19.95 -10.94
N PHE A 16 -4.17 20.23 -9.94
CA PHE A 16 -5.52 20.74 -10.16
C PHE A 16 -5.51 22.15 -10.76
N THR A 17 -4.67 23.06 -10.24
CA THR A 17 -4.57 24.43 -10.74
C THR A 17 -4.12 24.45 -12.20
N LEU A 18 -3.11 23.66 -12.58
CA LEU A 18 -2.65 23.60 -13.98
C LEU A 18 -3.75 23.07 -14.90
N TYR A 19 -4.46 22.01 -14.48
CA TYR A 19 -5.59 21.48 -15.25
C TYR A 19 -6.71 22.51 -15.41
N ALA A 20 -7.09 23.20 -14.33
CA ALA A 20 -8.15 24.20 -14.35
C ALA A 20 -7.79 25.39 -15.24
N LEU A 21 -6.56 25.91 -15.13
CA LEU A 21 -6.08 27.01 -15.98
C LEU A 21 -6.11 26.62 -17.46
N PHE A 22 -5.54 25.47 -17.81
CA PHE A 22 -5.54 25.00 -19.20
C PHE A 22 -6.97 24.82 -19.76
N GLY A 23 -7.88 24.26 -18.95
CA GLY A 23 -9.27 24.10 -19.34
C GLY A 23 -9.97 25.45 -19.56
N VAL A 24 -9.82 26.39 -18.63
CA VAL A 24 -10.43 27.74 -18.72
C VAL A 24 -9.88 28.51 -19.91
N GLU A 25 -8.56 28.51 -20.12
CA GLU A 25 -7.92 29.18 -21.27
C GLU A 25 -8.47 28.65 -22.60
N ASN A 26 -8.57 27.32 -22.75
CA ASN A 26 -9.09 26.70 -23.97
C ASN A 26 -10.58 27.04 -24.19
N ILE A 27 -11.40 27.03 -23.13
CA ILE A 27 -12.82 27.38 -23.22
C ILE A 27 -13.00 28.86 -23.59
N LEU A 28 -12.24 29.77 -22.96
CA LEU A 28 -12.29 31.20 -23.27
C LEU A 28 -11.86 31.46 -24.72
N PHE A 29 -10.80 30.79 -25.17
CA PHE A 29 -10.34 30.89 -26.55
C PHE A 29 -11.41 30.39 -27.54
N PHE A 30 -12.10 29.29 -27.24
CA PHE A 30 -13.21 28.81 -28.06
C PHE A 30 -14.34 29.85 -28.19
N PHE A 31 -14.73 30.50 -27.10
CA PHE A 31 -15.74 31.57 -27.16
C PHE A 31 -15.24 32.80 -27.93
N PHE A 32 -13.98 33.16 -27.78
CA PHE A 32 -13.36 34.21 -28.60
C PHE A 32 -13.39 33.87 -30.10
N LEU A 33 -13.12 32.61 -30.46
CA LEU A 33 -13.24 32.15 -31.86
C LEU A 33 -14.66 32.21 -32.39
N LEU A 34 -15.64 31.82 -31.58
CA LEU A 34 -17.05 31.91 -31.95
C LEU A 34 -17.44 33.36 -32.21
N ASP A 35 -17.05 34.29 -31.32
CA ASP A 35 -17.34 35.71 -31.45
C ASP A 35 -16.66 36.30 -32.70
N PHE A 36 -15.38 35.98 -32.93
CA PHE A 36 -14.64 36.40 -34.12
C PHE A 36 -15.30 35.91 -35.42
N ASN A 37 -15.92 34.73 -35.42
CA ASN A 37 -16.65 34.20 -36.57
C ASN A 37 -18.14 34.62 -36.61
N ASN A 38 -18.54 35.65 -35.85
CA ASN A 38 -19.93 36.11 -35.72
C ASN A 38 -20.91 34.97 -35.38
N TYR A 39 -20.48 34.05 -34.51
CA TYR A 39 -21.24 32.89 -34.06
C TYR A 39 -21.66 31.91 -35.17
N LYS A 40 -21.07 32.01 -36.37
CA LYS A 40 -21.28 31.01 -37.42
C LYS A 40 -20.48 29.77 -37.10
N THR A 41 -21.14 28.63 -36.99
CA THR A 41 -20.49 27.33 -36.80
C THR A 41 -20.23 26.69 -38.16
N ASP A 42 -18.99 26.75 -38.62
CA ASP A 42 -18.51 26.01 -39.78
C ASP A 42 -17.70 24.77 -39.36
N ASN A 43 -17.25 24.01 -40.36
CA ASN A 43 -16.44 22.82 -40.13
C ASN A 43 -15.14 23.11 -39.36
N SER A 44 -14.56 24.31 -39.50
CA SER A 44 -13.31 24.67 -38.82
C SER A 44 -13.53 24.81 -37.30
N ILE A 45 -14.63 25.44 -36.89
CA ILE A 45 -15.00 25.59 -35.49
C ILE A 45 -15.36 24.24 -34.85
N ILE A 46 -16.06 23.37 -35.59
CA ILE A 46 -16.38 22.02 -35.11
C ILE A 46 -15.09 21.20 -34.91
N VAL A 47 -14.17 21.24 -35.87
CA VAL A 47 -12.86 20.56 -35.76
C VAL A 47 -12.04 21.12 -34.61
N TYR A 48 -12.04 22.44 -34.39
CA TYR A 48 -11.37 23.06 -33.26
C TYR A 48 -11.99 22.60 -31.93
N PHE A 49 -13.32 22.60 -31.80
CA PHE A 49 -14.01 22.16 -30.59
C PHE A 49 -13.66 20.72 -30.21
N ILE A 50 -13.71 19.79 -31.17
CA ILE A 50 -13.34 18.38 -30.94
C ILE A 50 -11.87 18.29 -30.49
N SER A 51 -11.00 19.03 -31.16
CA SER A 51 -9.56 19.04 -30.89
C SER A 51 -9.24 19.64 -29.51
N MET A 52 -9.98 20.66 -29.09
CA MET A 52 -9.93 21.27 -27.75
C MET A 52 -10.32 20.25 -26.68
N VAL A 53 -11.44 19.55 -26.85
CA VAL A 53 -11.91 18.52 -25.90
C VAL A 53 -10.86 17.41 -25.75
N ILE A 54 -10.34 16.91 -26.88
CA ILE A 54 -9.27 15.89 -26.87
C ILE A 54 -8.00 16.44 -26.19
N GLY A 55 -7.63 17.68 -26.48
CA GLY A 55 -6.48 18.35 -25.86
C GLY A 55 -6.61 18.43 -24.34
N ILE A 56 -7.75 18.87 -23.82
CA ILE A 56 -8.03 18.93 -22.37
C ILE A 56 -7.88 17.54 -21.72
N ILE A 57 -8.40 16.49 -22.35
CA ILE A 57 -8.30 15.11 -21.85
C ILE A 57 -6.84 14.62 -21.85
N LEU A 58 -6.09 14.88 -22.92
CA LEU A 58 -4.69 14.49 -23.04
C LEU A 58 -3.80 15.25 -22.04
N PHE A 59 -4.03 16.54 -21.88
CA PHE A 59 -3.33 17.39 -20.91
C PHE A 59 -3.57 16.89 -19.48
N TYR A 60 -4.84 16.65 -19.12
CA TYR A 60 -5.20 16.08 -17.83
C TYR A 60 -4.51 14.73 -17.59
N THR A 61 -4.52 13.84 -18.59
CA THR A 61 -3.88 12.53 -18.49
C THR A 61 -2.37 12.64 -18.30
N GLY A 62 -1.72 13.55 -19.03
CA GLY A 62 -0.29 13.82 -18.93
C GLY A 62 0.11 14.38 -17.57
N ILE A 63 -0.55 15.46 -17.13
CA ILE A 63 -0.32 16.09 -15.82
C ILE A 63 -0.58 15.09 -14.68
N LYS A 64 -1.73 14.42 -14.69
CA LYS A 64 -2.07 13.43 -13.66
C LYS A 64 -1.01 12.35 -13.51
N LYS A 65 -0.46 11.84 -14.62
CA LYS A 65 0.65 10.86 -14.57
C LYS A 65 1.90 11.44 -13.93
N ILE A 66 2.33 12.66 -14.30
CA ILE A 66 3.53 13.30 -13.72
C ILE A 66 3.39 13.47 -12.20
N PHE A 67 2.26 14.00 -11.75
CA PHE A 67 2.03 14.26 -10.33
C PHE A 67 1.81 12.98 -9.54
N ARG A 68 1.14 11.96 -10.11
CA ARG A 68 1.03 10.63 -9.52
C ARG A 68 2.38 9.96 -9.29
N PHE A 69 3.31 10.03 -10.26
CA PHE A 69 4.66 9.47 -10.08
C PHE A 69 5.43 10.15 -8.95
N LYS A 70 5.35 11.49 -8.85
CA LYS A 70 6.00 12.22 -7.76
C LYS A 70 5.44 11.82 -6.39
N ALA A 71 4.13 11.64 -6.29
CA ALA A 71 3.46 11.14 -5.10
C ALA A 71 3.87 9.69 -4.76
N GLU A 72 3.97 8.83 -5.77
CA GLU A 72 4.37 7.43 -5.61
C GLU A 72 5.79 7.29 -5.07
N ILE A 73 6.73 8.13 -5.53
CA ILE A 73 8.09 8.18 -4.97
C ILE A 73 8.08 8.48 -3.46
N GLU A 74 7.26 9.44 -3.02
CA GLU A 74 7.14 9.75 -1.59
C GLU A 74 6.51 8.59 -0.82
N ASN A 75 5.52 7.91 -1.40
CA ASN A 75 4.94 6.71 -0.80
C ASN A 75 5.98 5.59 -0.66
N ILE A 76 6.77 5.29 -1.71
CA ILE A 76 7.84 4.28 -1.67
C ILE A 76 8.85 4.61 -0.57
N LYS A 77 9.24 5.88 -0.43
CA LYS A 77 10.16 6.29 0.65
C LYS A 77 9.56 6.01 2.03
N ILE A 78 8.29 6.34 2.24
CA ILE A 78 7.61 6.11 3.53
C ILE A 78 7.42 4.61 3.77
N SER A 79 6.91 3.85 2.82
CA SER A 79 6.67 2.40 2.95
C SER A 79 7.97 1.61 3.12
N SER A 80 9.07 2.05 2.50
CA SER A 80 10.38 1.41 2.66
C SER A 80 10.89 1.43 4.10
N ILE A 81 10.49 2.43 4.91
CA ILE A 81 10.84 2.49 6.34
C ILE A 81 10.29 1.25 7.06
N LEU A 82 9.05 0.87 6.74
CA LEU A 82 8.41 -0.28 7.35
C LEU A 82 8.91 -1.60 6.77
N TYR A 83 8.88 -1.75 5.44
CA TYR A 83 9.03 -3.05 4.79
C TYR A 83 10.47 -3.43 4.42
N LEU A 84 11.35 -2.44 4.21
CA LEU A 84 12.77 -2.68 3.87
C LEU A 84 13.67 -2.42 5.07
N GLN A 85 13.49 -1.27 5.73
CA GLN A 85 14.31 -0.85 6.88
C GLN A 85 13.82 -1.49 8.19
N CYS A 86 12.64 -2.11 8.17
CA CYS A 86 12.10 -2.84 9.33
C CYS A 86 12.03 -1.96 10.59
N ASP A 87 11.63 -0.70 10.42
CA ASP A 87 11.60 0.34 11.46
C ASP A 87 10.16 0.84 11.70
N PRO A 88 9.32 0.03 12.38
CA PRO A 88 7.92 0.36 12.59
C PRO A 88 7.75 1.62 13.44
N GLU A 89 8.61 1.85 14.45
CA GLU A 89 8.53 3.04 15.31
C GLU A 89 8.72 4.33 14.51
N ARG A 90 9.74 4.38 13.64
CA ARG A 90 9.96 5.55 12.78
C ARG A 90 8.83 5.73 11.77
N PHE A 91 8.26 4.65 11.25
CA PHE A 91 7.10 4.72 10.37
C PHE A 91 5.89 5.32 11.09
N ILE A 92 5.56 4.81 12.29
CA ILE A 92 4.45 5.29 13.13
C ILE A 92 4.61 6.80 13.38
N LYS A 93 5.78 7.26 13.81
CA LYS A 93 6.06 8.69 14.05
C LYS A 93 5.78 9.58 12.83
N GLN A 94 5.92 9.05 11.61
CA GLN A 94 5.68 9.81 10.38
C GLN A 94 4.25 9.70 9.85
N VAL A 95 3.56 8.59 10.09
CA VAL A 95 2.27 8.28 9.46
C VAL A 95 1.09 8.52 10.40
N GLU A 96 1.23 8.27 11.70
CA GLU A 96 0.15 8.53 12.66
C GLU A 96 -0.36 9.97 12.61
N PRO A 97 0.48 11.02 12.64
CA PRO A 97 -0.01 12.40 12.54
C PRO A 97 -0.69 12.73 11.20
N ALA A 98 -0.43 11.95 10.14
CA ALA A 98 -1.12 12.09 8.87
C ALA A 98 -2.52 11.46 8.94
N VAL A 99 -2.65 10.25 9.49
CA VAL A 99 -3.94 9.56 9.67
C VAL A 99 -4.87 10.39 10.57
N THR A 100 -4.37 10.91 11.70
CA THR A 100 -5.15 11.80 12.58
C THR A 100 -5.60 13.07 11.87
N TYR A 101 -4.72 13.67 11.04
CA TYR A 101 -5.05 14.88 10.31
C TYR A 101 -6.15 14.64 9.26
N ILE A 102 -6.09 13.51 8.54
CA ILE A 102 -7.10 13.10 7.56
C ILE A 102 -8.45 12.81 8.24
N GLY A 103 -8.43 12.01 9.32
CA GLY A 103 -9.63 11.59 10.05
C GLY A 103 -10.44 12.75 10.67
N ASN A 104 -9.80 13.89 10.93
CA ASN A 104 -10.48 15.10 11.39
C ASN A 104 -11.23 15.88 10.28
N GLY A 105 -11.45 15.27 9.10
CA GLY A 105 -12.17 15.89 7.97
C GLY A 105 -11.44 17.04 7.31
N ARG A 106 -10.17 17.30 7.66
CA ARG A 106 -9.36 18.43 7.15
C ARG A 106 -8.89 18.23 5.70
N LEU A 107 -9.14 17.06 5.13
CA LEU A 107 -8.81 16.66 3.77
C LEU A 107 -10.08 16.06 3.14
N THR A 108 -11.01 16.94 2.76
CA THR A 108 -12.37 16.59 2.31
C THR A 108 -12.41 15.72 1.05
N TRP A 109 -11.37 15.73 0.21
CA TRP A 109 -11.24 14.84 -0.95
C TRP A 109 -10.47 13.54 -0.67
N TYR A 110 -9.97 13.34 0.56
CA TYR A 110 -9.17 12.18 0.98
C TYR A 110 -9.93 11.31 1.98
N SER A 111 -10.76 11.93 2.83
CA SER A 111 -11.46 11.32 3.98
C SER A 111 -12.56 10.29 3.63
N GLN A 112 -12.67 9.94 2.35
CA GLN A 112 -13.60 8.95 1.80
C GLN A 112 -12.93 8.12 0.69
N THR A 113 -11.59 8.00 0.69
CA THR A 113 -10.85 7.41 -0.43
C THR A 113 -10.04 6.18 -0.04
N ALA A 114 -9.81 5.29 -1.00
CA ALA A 114 -8.88 4.15 -0.88
C ALA A 114 -7.50 4.51 -0.29
N SER A 115 -7.06 5.76 -0.42
CA SER A 115 -5.76 6.22 0.10
C SER A 115 -5.75 6.40 1.62
N GLU A 116 -6.85 6.84 2.24
CA GLU A 116 -6.96 6.90 3.69
C GLU A 116 -6.94 5.50 4.30
N LEU A 117 -7.74 4.58 3.75
CA LEU A 117 -7.80 3.20 4.22
C LEU A 117 -6.45 2.50 4.05
N SER A 118 -5.75 2.74 2.94
CA SER A 118 -4.39 2.23 2.75
C SER A 118 -3.43 2.75 3.82
N LEU A 119 -3.47 4.05 4.15
CA LEU A 119 -2.66 4.63 5.22
C LEU A 119 -3.00 4.07 6.60
N LYS A 120 -4.29 3.91 6.92
CA LYS A 120 -4.76 3.27 8.16
C LYS A 120 -4.28 1.83 8.25
N THR A 121 -4.38 1.08 7.15
CA THR A 121 -3.91 -0.31 7.05
C THR A 121 -2.41 -0.39 7.30
N SER A 122 -1.60 0.44 6.64
CA SER A 122 -0.14 0.45 6.86
C SER A 122 0.24 0.88 8.28
N LEU A 123 -0.49 1.84 8.88
CA LEU A 123 -0.28 2.23 10.27
C LEU A 123 -0.63 1.09 11.24
N ALA A 124 -1.73 0.38 11.00
CA ALA A 124 -2.11 -0.80 11.77
C ALA A 124 -1.08 -1.93 11.66
N THR A 125 -0.57 -2.19 10.45
CA THR A 125 0.55 -3.13 10.24
C THR A 125 1.80 -2.70 11.02
N ALA A 126 2.14 -1.41 10.99
CA ALA A 126 3.29 -0.90 11.74
C ALA A 126 3.11 -1.09 13.25
N TYR A 127 1.92 -0.82 13.79
CA TYR A 127 1.60 -1.09 15.19
C TYR A 127 1.76 -2.56 15.55
N MET A 128 1.24 -3.47 14.72
CA MET A 128 1.40 -4.91 14.92
C MET A 128 2.88 -5.34 14.92
N LEU A 129 3.67 -4.84 13.96
CA LEU A 129 5.10 -5.12 13.85
C LEU A 129 5.94 -4.49 14.98
N ASN A 130 5.40 -3.45 15.63
CA ASN A 130 5.96 -2.82 16.84
C ASN A 130 5.55 -3.55 18.14
N GLY A 131 4.62 -4.51 18.07
CA GLY A 131 4.07 -5.23 19.23
C GLY A 131 2.80 -4.61 19.83
N ASP A 132 2.33 -3.47 19.31
CA ASP A 132 1.13 -2.75 19.78
C ASP A 132 -0.16 -3.33 19.17
N CYS A 133 -0.47 -4.58 19.52
CA CYS A 133 -1.55 -5.34 18.88
C CYS A 133 -2.94 -4.72 19.07
N GLU A 134 -3.22 -4.12 20.23
CA GLU A 134 -4.52 -3.49 20.52
C GLU A 134 -4.80 -2.32 19.58
N LYS A 135 -3.82 -1.45 19.35
CA LYS A 135 -3.93 -0.33 18.41
C LYS A 135 -4.08 -0.82 16.97
N ALA A 136 -3.34 -1.86 16.59
CA ALA A 136 -3.48 -2.49 15.28
C ALA A 136 -4.88 -3.04 15.05
N ILE A 137 -5.42 -3.80 16.01
CA ILE A 137 -6.77 -4.37 15.95
C ILE A 137 -7.81 -3.26 15.86
N ALA A 138 -7.69 -2.19 16.66
CA ALA A 138 -8.62 -1.06 16.62
C ALA A 138 -8.70 -0.42 15.23
N LEU A 139 -7.54 -0.16 14.60
CA LEU A 139 -7.48 0.40 13.26
C LEU A 139 -7.97 -0.56 12.18
N PHE A 140 -7.60 -1.85 12.24
CA PHE A 140 -8.10 -2.83 11.26
C PHE A 140 -9.62 -3.03 11.37
N LYS A 141 -10.18 -2.99 12.59
CA LYS A 141 -11.63 -2.99 12.78
C LYS A 141 -12.30 -1.77 12.16
N ASP A 142 -11.75 -0.58 12.41
CA ASP A 142 -12.26 0.66 11.81
C ASP A 142 -12.30 0.54 10.28
N VAL A 143 -11.19 0.09 9.68
CA VAL A 143 -11.09 -0.14 8.22
C VAL A 143 -12.11 -1.18 7.73
N TYR A 144 -12.25 -2.31 8.43
CA TYR A 144 -13.21 -3.38 8.08
C TYR A 144 -14.67 -2.92 8.13
N LEU A 145 -15.03 -2.03 9.05
CA LEU A 145 -16.40 -1.51 9.20
C LEU A 145 -16.79 -0.47 8.13
N HIS A 146 -15.86 0.01 7.30
CA HIS A 146 -16.16 0.96 6.24
C HIS A 146 -16.92 0.29 5.07
N SER A 147 -18.19 0.68 4.91
CA SER A 147 -19.20 0.00 4.09
C SER A 147 -18.96 0.00 2.58
N GLU A 148 -18.17 0.94 2.04
CA GLU A 148 -17.95 1.06 0.60
C GLU A 148 -17.15 -0.10 0.00
N TYR A 149 -16.35 -0.80 0.81
CA TYR A 149 -15.44 -1.85 0.33
C TYR A 149 -15.89 -3.27 0.63
N ASN A 150 -16.91 -3.46 1.47
CA ASN A 150 -17.64 -4.73 1.59
C ASN A 150 -18.45 -5.07 0.32
N LYS A 151 -18.53 -4.13 -0.63
CA LYS A 151 -19.16 -4.34 -1.95
C LYS A 151 -18.27 -5.14 -2.92
N ASN A 152 -16.96 -5.21 -2.67
CA ASN A 152 -16.01 -6.01 -3.46
C ASN A 152 -15.47 -7.15 -2.59
N SER A 153 -15.72 -8.38 -3.02
CA SER A 153 -15.35 -9.59 -2.28
C SER A 153 -13.84 -9.71 -2.03
N ASN A 154 -12.99 -9.31 -2.97
CA ASN A 154 -11.52 -9.31 -2.79
C ASN A 154 -11.06 -8.27 -1.76
N GLY A 155 -11.71 -7.10 -1.73
CA GLY A 155 -11.41 -6.05 -0.75
C GLY A 155 -11.74 -6.51 0.67
N MET A 156 -12.89 -7.14 0.85
CA MET A 156 -13.31 -7.73 2.12
C MET A 156 -12.32 -8.80 2.60
N LEU A 157 -11.93 -9.74 1.72
CA LEU A 157 -10.94 -10.78 2.05
C LEU A 157 -9.60 -10.17 2.49
N TYR A 158 -9.10 -9.14 1.80
CA TYR A 158 -7.86 -8.46 2.18
C TYR A 158 -7.91 -7.84 3.58
N TYR A 159 -9.02 -7.18 3.94
CA TYR A 159 -9.14 -6.58 5.27
C TYR A 159 -9.39 -7.61 6.37
N LEU A 160 -10.16 -8.66 6.10
CA LEU A 160 -10.33 -9.78 7.02
C LEU A 160 -9.00 -10.48 7.29
N HIS A 161 -8.18 -10.74 6.27
CA HIS A 161 -6.85 -11.29 6.44
C HIS A 161 -6.03 -10.47 7.45
N ASN A 162 -5.92 -9.16 7.25
CA ASN A 162 -5.15 -8.30 8.14
C ASN A 162 -5.69 -8.30 9.57
N LEU A 163 -7.01 -8.25 9.74
CA LEU A 163 -7.65 -8.30 11.05
C LEU A 163 -7.41 -9.63 11.77
N ILE A 164 -7.49 -10.76 11.05
CA ILE A 164 -7.22 -12.10 11.57
C ILE A 164 -5.76 -12.21 12.02
N ILE A 165 -4.81 -11.75 11.20
CA ILE A 165 -3.38 -11.76 11.55
C ILE A 165 -3.10 -10.91 12.80
N ALA A 166 -3.79 -9.78 12.96
CA ALA A 166 -3.67 -8.96 14.17
C ALA A 166 -4.20 -9.69 15.42
N TYR A 167 -5.34 -10.39 15.32
CA TYR A 167 -5.85 -11.21 16.42
C TYR A 167 -4.97 -12.42 16.74
N ILE A 168 -4.38 -13.06 15.71
CA ILE A 168 -3.39 -14.13 15.88
C ILE A 168 -2.20 -13.60 16.67
N THR A 169 -1.67 -12.43 16.30
CA THR A 169 -0.52 -11.80 16.98
C THR A 169 -0.86 -11.45 18.44
N ASN A 170 -2.12 -11.12 18.71
CA ASN A 170 -2.65 -10.86 20.05
C ASN A 170 -3.05 -12.13 20.83
N ASN A 171 -2.87 -13.33 20.27
CA ASN A 171 -3.34 -14.62 20.82
C ASN A 171 -4.85 -14.66 21.15
N ASP A 172 -5.69 -13.89 20.45
CA ASP A 172 -7.14 -13.86 20.66
C ASP A 172 -7.84 -14.97 19.84
N VAL A 173 -7.70 -16.21 20.31
CA VAL A 173 -8.21 -17.42 19.65
C VAL A 173 -9.70 -17.31 19.32
N LYS A 174 -10.50 -16.68 20.19
CA LYS A 174 -11.95 -16.54 20.00
C LYS A 174 -12.26 -15.70 18.77
N ASN A 175 -11.65 -14.52 18.66
CA ASN A 175 -11.88 -13.66 17.51
C ASN A 175 -11.23 -14.22 16.24
N VAL A 176 -10.06 -14.86 16.32
CA VAL A 176 -9.46 -15.55 15.16
C VAL A 176 -10.45 -16.54 14.55
N LYS A 177 -11.01 -17.46 15.36
CA LYS A 177 -11.97 -18.46 14.86
C LYS A 177 -13.20 -17.82 14.22
N LYS A 178 -13.73 -16.76 14.83
CA LYS A 178 -14.88 -16.01 14.30
C LYS A 178 -14.57 -15.43 12.91
N TYR A 179 -13.53 -14.62 12.80
CA TYR A 179 -13.22 -13.92 11.55
C TYR A 179 -12.65 -14.86 10.47
N LEU A 180 -12.02 -15.97 10.86
CA LEU A 180 -11.61 -17.01 9.93
C LEU A 180 -12.83 -17.69 9.28
N PHE A 181 -13.89 -17.94 10.04
CA PHE A 181 -15.16 -18.43 9.49
C PHE A 181 -15.76 -17.41 8.50
N ASP A 182 -15.80 -16.12 8.86
CA ASP A 182 -16.29 -15.05 7.97
C ASP A 182 -15.46 -14.99 6.66
N TYR A 183 -14.14 -15.15 6.75
CA TYR A 183 -13.24 -15.21 5.60
C TYR A 183 -13.53 -16.41 4.70
N GLU A 184 -13.76 -17.60 5.27
CA GLU A 184 -14.09 -18.81 4.50
C GLU A 184 -15.42 -18.67 3.74
N GLN A 185 -16.42 -18.04 4.35
CA GLN A 185 -17.69 -17.78 3.67
C GLN A 185 -17.50 -16.77 2.53
N ALA A 186 -16.81 -15.65 2.81
CA ALA A 186 -16.52 -14.65 1.78
C ALA A 186 -15.74 -15.26 0.60
N LEU A 187 -14.80 -16.17 0.86
CA LEU A 187 -14.02 -16.83 -0.19
C LEU A 187 -14.89 -17.73 -1.07
N LYS A 188 -15.89 -18.41 -0.52
CA LYS A 188 -16.84 -19.24 -1.29
C LYS A 188 -17.77 -18.39 -2.17
N ASP A 189 -18.17 -17.23 -1.66
CA ASP A 189 -19.05 -16.31 -2.37
C ASP A 189 -18.31 -15.54 -3.49
N THR A 190 -16.98 -15.52 -3.44
CA THR A 190 -16.12 -14.85 -4.42
C THR A 190 -15.98 -15.71 -5.69
N ASN A 191 -16.85 -15.48 -6.68
CA ASN A 191 -16.72 -16.02 -8.06
C ASN A 191 -15.56 -15.35 -8.84
N SER A 192 -14.35 -15.26 -8.29
CA SER A 192 -13.20 -14.61 -8.95
C SER A 192 -12.41 -15.57 -9.84
N SER A 193 -11.82 -15.02 -10.91
CA SER A 193 -10.91 -15.72 -11.81
C SER A 193 -9.79 -16.44 -11.06
N LYS A 194 -9.38 -17.63 -11.53
CA LYS A 194 -8.43 -18.55 -10.87
C LYS A 194 -7.20 -17.90 -10.20
N ASN A 195 -6.63 -16.83 -10.76
CA ASN A 195 -5.39 -16.22 -10.26
C ASN A 195 -5.59 -15.32 -9.03
N ASP A 196 -6.69 -14.55 -8.94
CA ASP A 196 -6.98 -13.72 -7.77
C ASP A 196 -7.37 -14.57 -6.56
N SER A 197 -7.97 -15.75 -6.80
CA SER A 197 -8.40 -16.67 -5.75
C SER A 197 -7.23 -17.37 -5.05
N GLN A 198 -6.09 -17.60 -5.73
CA GLN A 198 -5.00 -18.40 -5.17
C GLN A 198 -4.34 -17.72 -3.96
N PHE A 199 -4.04 -16.42 -4.04
CA PHE A 199 -3.49 -15.65 -2.92
C PHE A 199 -4.37 -15.75 -1.67
N PHE A 200 -5.71 -15.68 -1.84
CA PHE A 200 -6.63 -15.74 -0.72
C PHE A 200 -6.78 -17.17 -0.15
N ILE A 201 -6.62 -18.20 -0.98
CA ILE A 201 -6.55 -19.61 -0.55
C ILE A 201 -5.26 -19.87 0.24
N ASP A 202 -4.13 -19.37 -0.24
CA ASP A 202 -2.83 -19.50 0.44
C ASP A 202 -2.86 -18.74 1.77
N SER A 203 -3.44 -17.54 1.78
CA SER A 203 -3.66 -16.75 2.99
C SER A 203 -4.54 -17.48 4.02
N LEU A 204 -5.62 -18.15 3.58
CA LEU A 204 -6.46 -18.95 4.46
C LEU A 204 -5.67 -20.11 5.08
N THR A 205 -4.86 -20.79 4.27
CA THR A 205 -4.01 -21.90 4.71
C THR A 205 -3.01 -21.42 5.76
N GLU A 206 -2.33 -20.30 5.50
CA GLU A 206 -1.40 -19.70 6.46
C GLU A 206 -2.09 -19.34 7.78
N MET A 207 -3.26 -18.69 7.72
CA MET A 207 -4.00 -18.30 8.93
C MET A 207 -4.43 -19.50 9.76
N LYS A 208 -4.74 -20.65 9.13
CA LYS A 208 -5.01 -21.92 9.83
C LYS A 208 -3.79 -22.47 10.53
N TYR A 209 -2.62 -22.51 9.87
CA TYR A 209 -1.37 -22.91 10.52
C TYR A 209 -1.04 -22.02 11.71
N ARG A 210 -1.19 -20.70 11.57
CA ARG A 210 -0.97 -19.74 12.66
C ARG A 210 -1.96 -19.92 13.82
N LEU A 211 -3.24 -20.19 13.53
CA LEU A 211 -4.25 -20.51 14.55
C LEU A 211 -3.89 -21.79 15.31
N ASN A 212 -3.45 -22.84 14.61
CA ASN A 212 -3.01 -24.07 15.24
C ASN A 212 -1.80 -23.83 16.15
N LEU A 213 -0.84 -23.01 15.68
CA LEU A 213 0.36 -22.68 16.45
C LEU A 213 0.03 -21.95 17.77
N ILE A 214 -0.86 -20.95 17.74
CA ILE A 214 -1.28 -20.27 18.99
C ILE A 214 -2.12 -21.18 19.91
N CYS A 215 -2.65 -22.29 19.38
CA CYS A 215 -3.28 -23.36 20.16
C CYS A 215 -2.30 -24.46 20.59
N GLY A 216 -1.00 -24.32 20.32
CA GLY A 216 0.04 -25.29 20.69
C GLY A 216 0.17 -26.50 19.76
N ASN A 217 -0.51 -26.51 18.61
CA ASN A 217 -0.39 -27.56 17.61
C ASN A 217 0.57 -27.15 16.50
N THR A 218 1.70 -27.87 16.37
CA THR A 218 2.75 -27.61 15.37
C THR A 218 2.73 -28.56 14.18
N ALA A 219 1.76 -29.48 14.10
CA ALA A 219 1.70 -30.49 13.04
C ALA A 219 1.81 -29.85 11.64
N ASP A 220 2.78 -30.32 10.86
CA ASP A 220 3.10 -29.90 9.50
C ASP A 220 3.47 -28.41 9.33
N ALA A 221 3.52 -27.63 10.42
CA ALA A 221 3.73 -26.19 10.36
C ALA A 221 5.17 -25.85 9.98
N ALA A 222 6.15 -26.60 10.50
CA ALA A 222 7.56 -26.43 10.14
C ALA A 222 7.77 -26.64 8.64
N GLU A 223 7.31 -27.77 8.10
CA GLU A 223 7.44 -28.11 6.68
C GLU A 223 6.79 -27.05 5.79
N TYR A 224 5.60 -26.59 6.14
CA TYR A 224 4.91 -25.51 5.42
C TYR A 224 5.75 -24.23 5.35
N TYR A 225 6.26 -23.74 6.49
CA TYR A 225 7.01 -22.49 6.53
C TYR A 225 8.41 -22.60 5.92
N GLU A 226 9.07 -23.74 6.03
CA GLU A 226 10.33 -24.02 5.32
C GLU A 226 10.12 -24.07 3.81
N GLY A 227 9.05 -24.74 3.36
CA GLY A 227 8.63 -24.77 1.96
C GLY A 227 8.40 -23.36 1.41
N LEU A 228 7.71 -22.51 2.18
CA LEU A 228 7.43 -21.12 1.82
C LEU A 228 8.71 -20.26 1.70
N LEU A 229 9.68 -20.44 2.61
CA LEU A 229 10.97 -19.74 2.51
C LEU A 229 11.77 -20.17 1.27
N ASN A 230 11.65 -21.43 0.87
CA ASN A 230 12.35 -21.99 -0.29
C ASN A 230 11.70 -21.61 -1.62
N SER A 231 10.37 -21.53 -1.67
CA SER A 231 9.62 -21.21 -2.90
C SER A 231 9.59 -19.72 -3.22
N GLU A 232 9.74 -18.84 -2.22
CA GLU A 232 9.63 -17.38 -2.39
C GLU A 232 10.91 -16.61 -1.99
N PRO A 233 11.98 -16.68 -2.81
CA PRO A 233 13.26 -16.05 -2.47
C PRO A 233 13.21 -14.51 -2.44
N ASN A 234 12.19 -13.88 -3.03
CA ASN A 234 12.04 -12.41 -3.10
C ASN A 234 10.99 -11.86 -2.11
N MET A 235 10.60 -12.65 -1.11
CA MET A 235 9.70 -12.23 -0.04
C MET A 235 10.17 -10.97 0.70
N LEU A 236 9.22 -10.12 1.11
CA LEU A 236 9.47 -8.95 1.95
C LEU A 236 10.25 -9.32 3.23
N ILE A 237 11.23 -8.51 3.60
CA ILE A 237 12.11 -8.75 4.76
C ILE A 237 11.30 -8.86 6.06
N THR A 238 10.26 -8.04 6.23
CA THR A 238 9.36 -8.12 7.39
C THR A 238 8.63 -9.45 7.48
N TYR A 239 8.17 -9.99 6.35
CA TYR A 239 7.44 -11.25 6.31
C TYR A 239 8.40 -12.42 6.53
N ARG A 240 9.56 -12.42 5.86
CA ARG A 240 10.63 -13.40 6.07
C ARG A 240 11.07 -13.48 7.54
N THR A 241 11.29 -12.33 8.17
CA THR A 241 11.63 -12.26 9.61
C THR A 241 10.53 -12.89 10.46
N THR A 242 9.27 -12.62 10.12
CA THR A 242 8.11 -13.21 10.83
C THR A 242 8.08 -14.72 10.68
N ILE A 243 8.39 -15.27 9.50
CA ILE A 243 8.45 -16.72 9.29
C ILE A 243 9.58 -17.36 10.12
N TYR A 244 10.78 -16.78 10.13
CA TYR A 244 11.86 -17.28 10.99
C TYR A 244 11.48 -17.25 12.47
N TRP A 245 10.76 -16.21 12.91
CA TRP A 245 10.23 -16.16 14.27
C TRP A 245 9.20 -17.27 14.55
N LEU A 246 8.32 -17.58 13.59
CA LEU A 246 7.35 -18.67 13.71
C LEU A 246 8.05 -20.04 13.78
N LEU A 247 9.01 -20.30 12.87
CA LEU A 247 9.81 -21.52 12.87
C LEU A 247 10.58 -21.70 14.18
N ALA A 248 11.19 -20.63 14.71
CA ALA A 248 11.84 -20.69 16.01
C ALA A 248 10.88 -21.11 17.14
N ASN A 249 9.65 -20.61 17.13
CA ASN A 249 8.65 -21.00 18.13
C ASN A 249 8.17 -22.45 17.94
N ILE A 250 8.01 -22.90 16.69
CA ILE A 250 7.67 -24.28 16.35
C ILE A 250 8.78 -25.21 16.89
N TYR A 251 10.04 -24.94 16.55
CA TYR A 251 11.18 -25.73 17.01
C TYR A 251 11.38 -25.71 18.51
N ARG A 252 11.05 -24.60 19.18
CA ARG A 252 11.01 -24.56 20.65
C ARG A 252 9.98 -25.53 21.22
N ILE A 253 8.76 -25.56 20.66
CA ILE A 253 7.68 -26.46 21.11
C ILE A 253 8.07 -27.93 20.85
N GLU A 254 8.75 -28.20 19.74
CA GLU A 254 9.20 -29.54 19.35
C GLU A 254 10.49 -30.00 20.05
N GLY A 255 11.13 -29.14 20.87
CA GLY A 255 12.40 -29.46 21.55
C GLY A 255 13.63 -29.50 20.62
N ARG A 256 13.52 -28.88 19.44
CA ARG A 256 14.55 -28.83 18.39
C ARG A 256 15.44 -27.60 18.54
N GLU A 257 16.27 -27.59 19.58
CA GLU A 257 17.02 -26.40 20.01
C GLU A 257 17.98 -25.85 18.93
N GLU A 258 18.67 -26.71 18.18
CA GLU A 258 19.62 -26.25 17.16
C GLU A 258 18.91 -25.45 16.05
N GLN A 259 17.79 -25.97 15.55
CA GLN A 259 16.99 -25.30 14.53
C GLN A 259 16.28 -24.05 15.06
N GLU A 260 15.86 -24.06 16.32
CA GLU A 260 15.37 -22.85 17.00
C GLU A 260 16.44 -21.75 16.95
N ILE A 261 17.67 -22.05 17.38
CA ILE A 261 18.76 -21.07 17.45
C ILE A 261 19.09 -20.53 16.05
N ASP A 262 19.15 -21.38 15.03
CA ASP A 262 19.38 -20.96 13.65
C ASP A 262 18.30 -19.97 13.16
N CYS A 263 17.03 -20.30 13.39
CA CYS A 263 15.91 -19.42 13.02
C CYS A 263 15.93 -18.10 13.79
N LEU A 264 16.24 -18.13 15.09
CA LEU A 264 16.36 -16.92 15.91
C LEU A 264 17.49 -16.00 15.40
N LYS A 265 18.63 -16.57 15.00
CA LYS A 265 19.74 -15.78 14.42
C LYS A 265 19.28 -15.09 13.14
N LYS A 266 18.66 -15.83 12.21
CA LYS A 266 18.15 -15.26 10.95
C LYS A 266 17.12 -14.15 11.18
N ALA A 267 16.19 -14.34 12.13
CA ALA A 267 15.23 -13.29 12.50
C ALA A 267 15.92 -12.05 13.10
N ALA A 268 16.90 -12.25 13.98
CA ALA A 268 17.65 -11.18 14.63
C ALA A 268 18.52 -10.36 13.66
N GLU A 269 19.12 -11.02 12.67
CA GLU A 269 20.01 -10.41 11.66
C GLU A 269 19.25 -9.57 10.64
N LEU A 270 18.09 -10.05 10.19
CA LEU A 270 17.30 -9.45 9.11
C LEU A 270 16.26 -8.44 9.59
N GLY A 271 15.72 -8.63 10.79
CA GLY A 271 14.52 -7.93 11.21
C GLY A 271 14.72 -6.57 11.86
N TYR A 272 15.97 -6.11 12.03
CA TYR A 272 16.30 -4.78 12.58
C TYR A 272 15.44 -4.41 13.81
N ASN A 273 14.58 -3.39 13.70
CA ASN A 273 13.79 -2.84 14.81
C ASN A 273 12.41 -3.50 14.96
N LEU A 274 12.11 -4.58 14.23
CA LEU A 274 10.88 -5.35 14.44
C LEU A 274 10.85 -5.93 15.86
N PHE A 275 9.66 -5.93 16.45
CA PHE A 275 9.44 -6.50 17.78
C PHE A 275 9.89 -7.97 17.88
N THR A 276 9.62 -8.77 16.85
CA THR A 276 10.04 -10.18 16.78
C THR A 276 11.56 -10.33 16.75
N ALA A 277 12.27 -9.46 16.01
CA ALA A 277 13.72 -9.47 15.94
C ALA A 277 14.37 -9.01 17.25
N GLN A 278 13.79 -8.03 17.93
CA GLN A 278 14.21 -7.60 19.26
C GLN A 278 14.05 -8.74 20.28
N LYS A 279 12.92 -9.45 20.26
CA LYS A 279 12.72 -10.64 21.08
C LYS A 279 13.71 -11.75 20.76
N ALA A 280 13.96 -12.02 19.49
CA ALA A 280 14.95 -13.02 19.08
C ALA A 280 16.34 -12.70 19.62
N ARG A 281 16.79 -11.44 19.53
CA ARG A 281 18.06 -11.00 20.12
C ARG A 281 18.11 -11.14 21.63
N GLN A 282 17.01 -10.85 22.32
CA GLN A 282 16.95 -11.03 23.77
C GLN A 282 17.10 -12.50 24.15
N ILE A 283 16.37 -13.42 23.51
CA ILE A 283 16.47 -14.87 23.75
C ILE A 283 17.88 -15.39 23.47
N LEU A 284 18.49 -14.95 22.36
CA LEU A 284 19.86 -15.34 22.02
C LEU A 284 20.88 -14.79 23.02
N LYS A 285 20.71 -13.55 23.48
CA LYS A 285 21.56 -12.95 24.52
C LYS A 285 21.47 -13.71 25.83
N ASP A 286 20.27 -14.14 26.23
CA ASP A 286 20.06 -14.94 27.44
C ASP A 286 20.73 -16.32 27.33
N LYS A 287 20.88 -16.84 26.10
CA LYS A 287 21.67 -18.04 25.77
C LYS A 287 23.18 -17.76 25.56
N GLY A 288 23.65 -16.53 25.80
CA GLY A 288 25.06 -16.14 25.61
C GLY A 288 25.51 -15.97 24.15
N ILE A 289 24.56 -15.87 23.21
CA ILE A 289 24.83 -15.74 21.77
C ILE A 289 24.66 -14.28 21.35
N THR A 290 25.71 -13.69 20.79
CA THR A 290 25.66 -12.34 20.21
C THR A 290 25.42 -12.40 18.70
N VAL A 291 24.55 -11.55 18.19
CA VAL A 291 24.21 -11.45 16.76
C VAL A 291 24.53 -10.05 16.25
N LYS A 292 25.12 -9.95 15.06
CA LYS A 292 25.36 -8.69 14.36
C LYS A 292 24.22 -8.42 13.39
N ASN A 293 23.74 -7.18 13.32
CA ASN A 293 22.75 -6.79 12.33
C ASN A 293 23.37 -6.79 10.93
N MET A 294 22.62 -7.22 9.92
CA MET A 294 23.02 -7.04 8.53
C MET A 294 22.99 -5.54 8.15
N PRO A 295 23.69 -5.11 7.09
CA PRO A 295 23.54 -3.75 6.58
C PRO A 295 22.17 -3.55 5.93
N ILE A 296 21.53 -2.42 6.22
CA ILE A 296 20.22 -2.06 5.64
C ILE A 296 20.39 -1.89 4.12
N ALA A 297 19.60 -2.63 3.35
CA ALA A 297 19.58 -2.49 1.89
C ALA A 297 19.19 -1.05 1.50
N PRO A 298 19.89 -0.44 0.53
CA PRO A 298 19.53 0.89 0.06
C PRO A 298 18.14 0.86 -0.59
N VAL A 299 17.40 1.94 -0.42
CA VAL A 299 16.09 2.10 -1.07
C VAL A 299 16.32 2.47 -2.53
N GLU A 300 16.10 1.52 -3.43
CA GLU A 300 16.13 1.78 -4.86
C GLU A 300 14.84 2.48 -5.31
N LEU A 301 14.97 3.70 -5.82
CA LEU A 301 13.84 4.45 -6.35
C LEU A 301 13.66 4.14 -7.84
N PRO A 302 12.42 3.92 -8.31
CA PRO A 302 12.17 3.65 -9.71
C PRO A 302 12.61 4.84 -10.58
N LYS A 303 13.33 4.54 -11.68
CA LYS A 303 13.69 5.56 -12.67
C LYS A 303 12.44 6.03 -13.39
N VAL A 304 12.07 7.30 -13.19
CA VAL A 304 10.84 7.86 -13.80
C VAL A 304 11.08 8.20 -15.26
N LYS A 305 10.28 7.61 -16.16
CA LYS A 305 10.26 7.94 -17.59
C LYS A 305 9.14 8.95 -17.88
N TYR A 306 9.49 10.23 -18.02
CA TYR A 306 8.51 11.29 -18.30
C TYR A 306 8.11 11.44 -19.78
N ILE A 307 8.73 10.68 -20.68
CA ILE A 307 8.53 10.83 -22.14
C ILE A 307 7.05 10.73 -22.52
N LYS A 308 6.35 9.66 -22.13
CA LYS A 308 4.93 9.48 -22.49
C LYS A 308 4.03 10.58 -21.90
N PRO A 309 4.11 10.93 -20.60
CA PRO A 309 3.34 12.06 -20.07
C PRO A 309 3.63 13.40 -20.75
N LEU A 310 4.90 13.70 -21.05
CA LEU A 310 5.29 14.94 -21.73
C LEU A 310 4.77 14.99 -23.16
N LEU A 311 4.78 13.85 -23.89
CA LEU A 311 4.17 13.76 -25.21
C LEU A 311 2.67 14.05 -25.16
N CYS A 312 1.93 13.53 -24.17
CA CYS A 312 0.50 13.83 -24.01
C CYS A 312 0.24 15.33 -23.77
N ILE A 313 1.10 16.01 -23.01
CA ILE A 313 0.99 17.46 -22.77
C ILE A 313 1.33 18.22 -24.06
N ALA A 314 2.38 17.83 -24.77
CA ALA A 314 2.78 18.47 -26.02
C ALA A 314 1.70 18.32 -27.12
N THR A 315 1.11 17.12 -27.26
CA THR A 315 0.04 16.89 -28.23
C THR A 315 -1.25 17.62 -27.88
N ALA A 316 -1.51 17.86 -26.58
CA ALA A 316 -2.66 18.64 -26.14
C ALA A 316 -2.60 20.11 -26.59
N CYS A 317 -1.41 20.65 -26.87
CA CYS A 317 -1.23 22.03 -27.31
C CYS A 317 -1.32 22.21 -28.84
N LEU A 318 -1.28 21.11 -29.61
CA LEU A 318 -1.32 21.15 -31.08
C LEU A 318 -2.55 21.84 -31.69
N PRO A 319 -3.77 21.73 -31.13
CA PRO A 319 -4.93 22.45 -31.67
C PRO A 319 -4.77 23.96 -31.65
N CYS A 320 -4.15 24.51 -30.60
CA CYS A 320 -3.85 25.93 -30.49
C CYS A 320 -2.77 26.34 -31.49
N ILE A 321 -1.71 25.54 -31.63
CA ILE A 321 -0.60 25.81 -32.55
C ILE A 321 -1.08 25.76 -34.01
N TRP A 322 -1.86 24.75 -34.38
CA TRP A 322 -2.39 24.59 -35.73
C TRP A 322 -3.28 25.78 -36.11
N PHE A 323 -4.17 26.20 -35.20
CA PHE A 323 -5.06 27.33 -35.46
C PHE A 323 -4.32 28.65 -35.67
N ILE A 324 -3.30 28.94 -34.83
CA ILE A 324 -2.43 30.12 -35.00
C ILE A 324 -1.75 30.10 -36.38
N ILE A 325 -1.30 28.94 -36.84
CA ILE A 325 -0.62 28.80 -38.14
C ILE A 325 -1.60 28.96 -39.32
N THR A 326 -2.86 28.53 -39.19
CA THR A 326 -3.83 28.57 -40.31
C THR A 326 -4.59 29.89 -40.47
N GLN A 327 -4.48 30.80 -39.51
CA GLN A 327 -5.16 32.11 -39.51
C GLN A 327 -4.21 33.28 -39.87
N PHE A 328 -2.91 33.00 -40.05
CA PHE A 328 -1.93 33.90 -40.67
C PHE A 328 -1.51 33.36 -42.04
#